data_AF-A0A2E0BR09-F1
#
_entry.id   AF-A0A2E0BR09-F1
#
_cell.length_a   1.000
_cell.length_b   1.000
_cell.length_c   1.000
_cell.angle_alpha   90.00
_cell.angle_beta   90.00
_cell.angle_gamma   90.00
#
_symmetry.space_group_name_H-M   'P 1'
#
loop_
_entity.id
_entity.type
_entity.pdbx_description
1 polymer ?
#
loop_
_entity_poly.entity_id
_entity_poly.type
_entity_poly.pdbx_seq_one_letter_code
_entity_poly.pdbx_strand_id
1 'polypeptide(L)'
;MTKKVDEKLNDLLDINTSLKKETKAVPMIRPDKQQNIETDYKYAREHLYDLIERGQDAIDGILDLSKETEHPRAYEVAGQLIKTVGETAEKLIDLQSKMKKLEQDDVKIRDQHNHLYVGSTSELQKFLKKNNGTSEE
;
A
#
# COMPACT_ATOMS: atom_id res chain seq x y z
N MET A 1 -14.86 -49.46 40.82
CA MET A 1 -13.64 -49.24 41.64
C MET A 1 -12.57 -48.42 40.90
N THR A 2 -12.93 -47.56 39.94
CA THR A 2 -11.96 -46.83 39.09
C THR A 2 -11.71 -45.39 39.54
N LYS A 3 -12.74 -44.71 40.07
CA LYS A 3 -12.67 -43.29 40.49
C LYS A 3 -11.56 -42.96 41.51
N LYS A 4 -11.23 -43.90 42.41
CA LYS A 4 -10.15 -43.72 43.42
C LYS A 4 -8.75 -43.75 42.82
N VAL A 5 -8.57 -44.45 41.69
CA VAL A 5 -7.28 -44.51 41.00
C VAL A 5 -7.07 -43.22 40.23
N ASP A 6 -8.10 -42.75 39.53
CA ASP A 6 -8.08 -41.47 38.81
C ASP A 6 -7.79 -40.27 39.73
N GLU A 7 -8.38 -40.23 40.93
CA GLU A 7 -8.12 -39.18 41.92
C GLU A 7 -6.67 -39.18 42.42
N LYS A 8 -6.10 -40.37 42.71
CA LYS A 8 -4.69 -40.48 43.12
C LYS A 8 -3.73 -40.16 41.99
N LEU A 9 -4.08 -40.48 40.75
CA LEU A 9 -3.26 -40.18 39.59
C LEU A 9 -3.25 -38.66 39.33
N ASN A 10 -4.38 -37.98 39.49
CA ASN A 10 -4.47 -36.53 39.36
C ASN A 10 -3.69 -35.78 40.46
N ASP A 11 -3.68 -36.29 41.69
CA ASP A 11 -2.91 -35.74 42.82
C ASP A 11 -1.40 -35.95 42.62
N LEU A 12 -0.98 -37.10 42.09
CA LEU A 12 0.42 -37.40 41.80
C LEU A 12 0.99 -36.58 40.62
N LEU A 13 0.16 -36.32 39.59
CA LEU A 13 0.57 -35.54 38.42
C LEU A 13 0.33 -34.03 38.57
N ASP A 14 -0.16 -33.57 39.72
CA ASP A 14 -0.48 -32.16 40.02
C ASP A 14 -1.35 -31.49 38.93
N ILE A 15 -2.25 -32.27 38.33
CA ILE A 15 -3.13 -31.83 37.25
C ILE A 15 -4.40 -31.26 37.89
N ASN A 16 -4.41 -29.95 38.11
CA ASN A 16 -5.64 -29.23 38.43
C ASN A 16 -6.57 -29.25 37.21
N THR A 17 -7.65 -30.04 37.27
CA THR A 17 -8.63 -30.24 36.18
C THR A 17 -9.48 -29.02 35.83
N SER A 18 -9.22 -27.87 36.45
CA SER A 18 -9.80 -26.59 36.05
C SER A 18 -9.00 -25.98 34.89
N LEU A 19 -9.32 -26.39 33.66
CA LEU A 19 -8.89 -25.71 32.44
C LEU A 19 -9.47 -24.29 32.42
N LYS A 20 -8.75 -23.33 33.03
CA LYS A 20 -9.05 -21.91 32.91
C LYS A 20 -8.70 -21.49 31.48
N LYS A 21 -9.72 -21.35 30.63
CA LYS A 21 -9.58 -20.76 29.29
C LYS A 21 -9.17 -19.30 29.43
N GLU A 22 -7.88 -19.04 29.60
CA GLU A 22 -7.33 -17.71 29.38
C GLU A 22 -7.21 -17.49 27.87
N THR A 23 -8.29 -17.05 27.24
CA THR A 23 -8.19 -16.36 25.95
C THR A 23 -7.54 -15.02 26.19
N LYS A 24 -6.21 -15.00 26.32
CA LYS A 24 -5.44 -13.77 26.12
C LYS A 24 -5.61 -13.44 24.63
N ALA A 25 -6.53 -12.52 24.34
CA ALA A 25 -6.63 -11.90 23.04
C ALA A 25 -5.29 -11.19 22.81
N VAL A 26 -4.39 -11.84 22.08
CA VAL A 26 -3.16 -11.22 21.60
C VAL A 26 -3.62 -10.05 20.74
N PRO A 27 -3.27 -8.79 21.07
CA PRO A 27 -3.57 -7.69 20.16
C PRO A 27 -2.83 -7.99 18.86
N MET A 28 -3.58 -8.31 17.81
CA MET A 28 -3.05 -8.25 16.46
C MET A 28 -2.67 -6.79 16.22
N ILE A 29 -1.40 -6.46 16.44
CA ILE A 29 -0.82 -5.23 15.93
C ILE A 29 -0.92 -5.36 14.41
N ARG A 30 -1.99 -4.80 13.83
CA ARG A 30 -1.99 -4.57 12.39
C ARG A 30 -0.89 -3.54 12.17
N PRO A 31 0.18 -3.86 11.41
CA PRO A 31 1.13 -2.82 11.04
C PRO A 31 0.32 -1.73 10.35
N ASP A 32 0.50 -0.50 10.83
CA ASP A 32 -0.19 0.66 10.31
C ASP A 32 0.18 0.80 8.83
N LYS A 33 -0.78 0.49 7.95
CA LYS A 33 -0.54 0.43 6.50
C LYS A 33 -0.03 1.76 5.96
N GLN A 34 -0.42 2.86 6.60
CA GLN A 34 -0.04 4.21 6.17
C GLN A 34 1.44 4.51 6.46
N GLN A 35 1.96 4.12 7.64
CA GLN A 35 3.39 4.26 7.94
C GLN A 35 4.28 3.47 6.98
N ASN A 36 3.79 2.32 6.51
CA ASN A 36 4.54 1.47 5.59
C ASN A 36 4.69 2.13 4.21
N ILE A 37 3.61 2.72 3.68
CA ILE A 37 3.60 3.35 2.35
C ILE A 37 4.53 4.57 2.28
N GLU A 38 4.51 5.45 3.29
CA GLU A 38 5.41 6.61 3.30
C GLU A 38 6.88 6.22 3.42
N THR A 39 7.17 5.19 4.23
CA THR A 39 8.52 4.66 4.42
C THR A 39 9.04 4.02 3.13
N ASP A 40 8.22 3.18 2.50
CA ASP A 40 8.55 2.52 1.22
C ASP A 40 8.74 3.54 0.10
N TYR A 41 7.89 4.58 0.04
CA TYR A 41 8.02 5.68 -0.91
C TYR A 41 9.35 6.41 -0.74
N LYS A 42 9.69 6.78 0.51
CA LYS A 42 10.94 7.47 0.82
C LYS A 42 12.14 6.62 0.43
N TYR A 43 12.14 5.34 0.81
CA TYR A 43 13.20 4.39 0.49
C TYR A 43 13.40 4.22 -1.01
N ALA A 44 12.31 4.03 -1.76
CA ALA A 44 12.37 3.89 -3.21
C ALA A 44 12.86 5.17 -3.90
N ARG A 45 12.47 6.34 -3.40
CA ARG A 45 12.93 7.63 -3.91
C ARG A 45 14.42 7.86 -3.64
N GLU A 46 14.89 7.59 -2.42
CA GLU A 46 16.32 7.67 -2.07
C GLU A 46 17.15 6.73 -2.94
N HIS A 47 16.72 5.48 -3.11
CA HIS A 47 17.40 4.54 -3.99
C HIS A 47 17.48 4.98 -5.45
N LEU A 48 16.41 5.58 -5.99
CA LEU A 48 16.43 6.08 -7.36
C LEU A 48 17.39 7.27 -7.51
N TYR A 49 17.49 8.16 -6.52
CA TYR A 49 18.51 9.22 -6.54
C TYR A 49 19.92 8.65 -6.50
N ASP A 50 20.19 7.70 -5.60
CA ASP A 50 21.50 7.05 -5.51
C ASP A 50 21.90 6.38 -6.84
N LEU A 51 20.95 5.75 -7.52
CA LEU A 51 21.15 5.14 -8.84
C LEU A 51 21.45 6.17 -9.92
N ILE A 52 20.77 7.33 -9.90
CA ILE A 52 21.00 8.41 -10.85
C ILE A 52 22.37 9.04 -10.62
N GLU A 53 22.73 9.33 -9.37
CA GLU A 53 24.02 9.93 -9.01
C GLU A 53 25.18 9.00 -9.41
N ARG A 54 25.14 7.73 -9.00
CA ARG A 54 26.15 6.74 -9.41
C ARG A 54 26.14 6.50 -10.92
N GLY A 55 24.99 6.62 -11.55
CA GLY A 55 24.83 6.53 -12.99
C GLY A 55 25.54 7.68 -13.72
N GLN A 56 25.43 8.91 -13.20
CA GLN A 56 26.13 10.08 -13.71
C GLN A 56 27.65 9.94 -13.55
N ASP A 57 28.12 9.53 -12.37
CA ASP A 57 29.55 9.27 -12.14
C ASP A 57 30.10 8.19 -13.08
N ALA A 58 29.33 7.13 -13.31
CA ALA A 58 29.70 6.07 -14.25
C ALA A 58 29.73 6.57 -15.70
N ILE A 59 28.80 7.44 -16.09
CA ILE A 59 28.79 8.07 -17.42
C ILE A 59 30.04 8.92 -17.61
N ASP A 60 30.38 9.75 -16.63
CA ASP A 60 31.56 10.63 -16.70
C ASP A 60 32.85 9.81 -16.76
N GLY A 61 32.98 8.78 -15.93
CA GLY A 61 34.13 7.88 -15.95
C GLY A 61 34.28 7.11 -17.26
N ILE A 62 33.18 6.64 -17.85
CA ILE A 62 33.20 5.98 -19.16
C ILE A 62 33.49 6.98 -20.27
N LEU A 63 32.99 8.22 -20.18
CA LEU A 63 33.24 9.25 -21.17
C LEU A 63 34.72 9.62 -21.19
N ASP A 64 35.36 9.73 -20.03
CA ASP A 64 36.80 10.00 -19.95
C ASP A 64 37.64 8.82 -20.47
N LEU A 65 37.27 7.58 -20.14
CA LEU A 65 37.88 6.39 -20.74
C LEU A 65 37.66 6.33 -22.27
N SER A 66 36.49 6.76 -22.75
CA SER A 66 36.16 6.81 -24.18
C SER A 66 36.98 7.86 -24.93
N LYS A 67 37.28 8.99 -24.29
CA LYS A 67 38.19 10.01 -24.83
C LYS A 67 39.63 9.52 -24.90
N GLU A 68 40.08 8.79 -23.87
CA GLU A 68 41.46 8.28 -23.82
C GLU A 68 41.71 7.14 -24.81
N THR A 69 40.74 6.25 -24.99
CA THR A 69 40.87 5.08 -25.87
C THR A 69 40.46 5.33 -27.32
N GLU A 70 39.76 6.43 -27.59
CA GLU A 70 39.16 6.79 -28.89
C GLU A 70 38.35 5.64 -29.55
N HIS A 71 37.91 4.66 -28.76
CA HIS A 71 37.29 3.45 -29.29
C HIS A 71 35.78 3.68 -29.52
N PRO A 72 35.25 3.53 -30.76
CA PRO A 72 33.84 3.79 -31.07
C PRO A 72 32.85 3.03 -30.19
N ARG A 73 33.23 1.82 -29.77
CA ARG A 73 32.43 0.98 -28.87
C ARG A 73 32.20 1.60 -27.49
N ALA A 74 33.16 2.36 -26.97
CA ALA A 74 33.06 2.95 -25.63
C ALA A 74 31.96 4.04 -25.60
N TYR A 75 31.86 4.84 -26.66
CA TYR A 75 30.76 5.79 -26.85
C TYR A 75 29.39 5.13 -27.02
N GLU A 76 29.33 3.96 -27.65
CA GLU A 76 28.10 3.19 -27.79
C GLU A 76 27.59 2.70 -26.43
N VAL A 77 28.50 2.18 -25.59
CA VAL A 77 28.18 1.76 -24.22
C VAL A 77 27.80 2.96 -23.36
N ALA A 78 28.47 4.10 -23.50
CA ALA A 78 28.09 5.34 -22.83
C ALA A 78 26.66 5.75 -23.20
N GLY A 79 26.29 5.68 -24.49
CA GLY A 79 24.93 5.96 -24.95
C GLY A 79 23.88 5.00 -24.37
N GLN A 80 24.22 3.71 -24.24
CA GLN A 80 23.35 2.74 -23.55
C GLN A 80 23.20 3.08 -22.06
N LEU A 81 24.28 3.49 -21.40
CA LEU A 81 24.26 3.82 -19.97
C LEU A 81 23.45 5.09 -19.71
N ILE A 82 23.62 6.13 -20.54
CA ILE A 82 22.78 7.35 -20.51
C ILE A 82 21.30 6.98 -20.66
N LYS A 83 20.96 6.07 -21.58
CA LYS A 83 19.59 5.60 -21.74
C LYS A 83 19.06 4.94 -20.46
N THR A 84 19.84 4.06 -19.83
CA THR A 84 19.42 3.41 -18.57
C THR A 84 19.24 4.41 -17.43
N VAL A 85 20.10 5.44 -17.33
CA VAL A 85 19.93 6.52 -16.34
C VAL A 85 18.68 7.36 -16.63
N GLY A 86 18.40 7.66 -17.90
CA GLY A 86 17.16 8.31 -18.33
C GLY A 86 15.91 7.52 -17.96
N GLU A 87 15.91 6.20 -18.17
CA GLU A 87 14.82 5.31 -17.76
C GLU A 87 14.64 5.29 -16.23
N THR A 88 15.72 5.37 -15.44
CA THR A 88 15.61 5.48 -13.97
C THR A 88 15.06 6.83 -13.52
N ALA A 89 15.40 7.93 -14.21
CA ALA A 89 14.83 9.24 -13.94
C ALA A 89 13.32 9.29 -14.29
N GLU A 90 12.91 8.66 -15.37
CA GLU A 90 11.49 8.52 -15.72
C GLU A 90 10.72 7.72 -14.66
N LYS A 91 11.30 6.63 -14.15
CA LYS A 91 10.72 5.86 -13.02
C LYS A 91 10.55 6.70 -11.77
N LEU A 92 11.46 7.65 -11.49
CA LEU A 92 11.33 8.57 -10.36
C LEU A 92 10.12 9.49 -10.52
N ILE A 93 9.88 10.01 -11.73
CA ILE A 93 8.72 10.84 -12.05
C ILE A 93 7.41 10.04 -11.96
N ASP A 94 7.41 8.80 -12.46
CA ASP A 94 6.26 7.89 -12.36
C ASP A 94 5.94 7.54 -10.90
N LEU A 95 6.96 7.30 -10.07
CA LEU A 95 6.81 7.04 -8.64
C LEU A 95 6.12 8.22 -7.94
N GLN A 96 6.56 9.45 -8.20
CA GLN A 96 5.92 10.66 -7.67
C GLN A 96 4.47 10.80 -8.14
N SER A 97 4.20 10.49 -9.41
CA SER A 97 2.85 10.53 -9.99
C SER A 97 1.92 9.50 -9.37
N LYS A 98 2.42 8.29 -9.09
CA LYS A 98 1.68 7.22 -8.42
C LYS A 98 1.36 7.58 -6.97
N MET A 99 2.31 8.13 -6.23
CA MET A 99 2.07 8.58 -4.85
C MET A 99 0.98 9.65 -4.79
N LYS A 100 1.05 10.64 -5.67
CA LYS A 100 0.01 11.68 -5.75
C LYS A 100 -1.38 11.12 -6.08
N LYS A 101 -1.46 10.10 -6.95
CA LYS A 101 -2.72 9.40 -7.25
C LYS A 101 -3.25 8.62 -6.05
N LEU A 102 -2.37 7.90 -5.32
CA LEU A 102 -2.72 7.18 -4.10
C LEU A 102 -3.29 8.12 -3.03
N GLU A 103 -2.65 9.26 -2.80
CA GLU A 103 -3.14 10.29 -1.87
C GLU A 103 -4.49 10.88 -2.32
N GLN A 104 -4.70 11.05 -3.63
CA GLN A 104 -5.92 11.64 -4.18
C GLN A 104 -7.12 10.68 -4.18
N ASP A 105 -6.87 9.37 -4.31
CA ASP A 105 -7.91 8.35 -4.23
C ASP A 105 -8.43 8.17 -2.79
N ASP A 106 -7.60 8.36 -1.76
CA ASP A 106 -8.04 8.38 -0.36
C ASP A 106 -8.98 9.57 -0.03
N VAL A 107 -8.89 10.68 -0.79
CA VAL A 107 -9.72 11.88 -0.59
C VAL A 107 -11.09 11.78 -1.30
N LYS A 108 -11.30 10.79 -2.18
CA LYS A 108 -12.60 10.56 -2.84
C LYS A 108 -13.59 9.82 -1.92
N ILE A 109 -13.88 10.39 -0.76
CA ILE A 109 -15.15 10.11 -0.09
C ILE A 109 -16.24 10.73 -0.98
N ARG A 110 -16.81 9.91 -1.89
CA ARG A 110 -18.06 10.25 -2.55
C ARG A 110 -19.08 10.37 -1.44
N ASP A 111 -19.40 11.59 -1.06
CA ASP A 111 -20.46 11.90 -0.11
C ASP A 111 -21.77 11.28 -0.64
N GLN A 112 -22.07 10.07 -0.18
CA GLN A 112 -23.33 9.41 -0.47
C GLN A 112 -24.36 10.06 0.44
N HIS A 113 -25.04 11.06 -0.07
CA HIS A 113 -26.25 11.62 0.53
C HIS A 113 -27.35 10.54 0.48
N ASN A 114 -27.31 9.60 1.41
CA ASN A 114 -28.32 8.57 1.55
C ASN A 114 -29.52 9.22 2.26
N HIS A 115 -30.38 9.88 1.50
CA HIS A 115 -31.58 10.52 2.03
C HIS A 115 -32.55 9.45 2.53
N LEU A 116 -32.57 9.23 3.85
CA LEU A 116 -33.55 8.35 4.50
C LEU A 116 -34.89 9.08 4.55
N TYR A 117 -35.84 8.69 3.68
CA TYR A 117 -37.19 9.27 3.69
C TYR A 117 -38.02 8.69 4.84
N VAL A 118 -38.31 9.50 5.85
CA VAL A 118 -39.17 9.14 6.98
C VAL A 118 -40.59 9.67 6.76
N GLY A 119 -41.42 8.89 6.08
CA GLY A 119 -42.81 9.25 5.75
C GLY A 119 -43.67 8.04 5.36
N SER A 120 -44.96 8.27 5.13
CA SER A 120 -45.87 7.20 4.67
C SER A 120 -45.61 6.85 3.21
N THR A 121 -45.78 5.58 2.84
CA THR A 121 -45.61 5.09 1.45
C THR A 121 -46.49 5.85 0.45
N SER A 122 -47.66 6.33 0.88
CA SER A 122 -48.56 7.17 0.09
C SER A 122 -47.96 8.54 -0.26
N GLU A 123 -47.14 9.09 0.62
CA GLU A 123 -46.53 10.41 0.48
C GLU A 123 -45.28 10.37 -0.43
N LEU A 124 -44.54 9.26 -0.35
CA LEU A 124 -43.46 8.92 -1.28
C LEU A 124 -44.00 8.74 -2.72
N GLN A 125 -45.15 8.08 -2.88
CA GLN A 125 -45.79 7.93 -4.20
C GLN A 125 -46.29 9.26 -4.78
N LYS A 126 -46.83 10.17 -3.96
CA LYS A 126 -47.23 11.52 -4.40
C LYS A 126 -46.02 12.35 -4.82
N PHE A 127 -44.93 12.28 -4.07
CA PHE A 127 -43.67 12.97 -4.39
C PHE A 127 -43.07 12.48 -5.72
N LEU A 128 -43.01 11.17 -5.93
CA LEU A 128 -42.53 10.58 -7.20
C LEU A 128 -43.42 10.96 -8.39
N LYS A 129 -44.75 10.97 -8.22
CA LYS A 129 -45.68 11.40 -9.27
C LYS A 129 -45.57 12.89 -9.58
N LYS A 130 -45.30 13.74 -8.58
CA LYS A 130 -45.11 15.18 -8.76
C LYS A 130 -43.80 15.49 -9.52
N ASN A 131 -42.73 14.75 -9.24
CA ASN A 131 -41.44 14.94 -9.91
C ASN A 131 -41.38 14.32 -11.31
N ASN A 132 -42.11 13.24 -11.58
CA ASN A 132 -42.22 12.64 -12.91
C ASN A 132 -43.22 13.38 -13.84
N GLY A 133 -43.84 14.46 -13.36
CA GLY A 133 -44.86 15.23 -14.09
C GLY A 133 -44.42 16.62 -14.55
N THR A 134 -43.15 17.01 -14.39
CA THR A 134 -42.61 18.30 -14.86
C THR A 134 -41.72 18.16 -16.09
N SER A 135 -42.15 17.29 -17.01
CA SER A 135 -41.65 17.25 -18.39
C SER A 135 -42.84 17.31 -19.32
N GLU A 136 -43.62 18.38 -19.20
CA GLU A 136 -44.52 18.94 -20.21
C GLU A 136 -45.04 20.27 -19.65
N GLU A 137 -44.37 21.34 -20.09
CA GLU A 137 -44.65 22.80 -20.07
C GLU A 137 -43.45 23.64 -19.62
#